data_AF-A0A1I1P5D7-F1
#
_entry.id   AF-A0A1I1P5D7-F1
#
_cell.length_a   1.000
_cell.length_b   1.000
_cell.length_c   1.000
_cell.angle_alpha   90.00
_cell.angle_beta   90.00
_cell.angle_gamma   90.00
#
_symmetry.space_group_name_H-M   'P 1'
#
loop_
_entity.id
_entity.type
_entity.pdbx_description
1 polymer ?
#
loop_
_entity_poly.entity_id
_entity_poly.type
_entity_poly.pdbx_seq_one_letter_code
_entity_poly.pdbx_strand_id
1 'polypeptide(L)'
;MTIRSGHAGSTPLAATLLLGASLLVPAGALAHGEAGEHVEEFQEHLDDYAADVRTLADSLDALARDYAAGEAGPERVQAFVDEWEEVRYHAAVEKVATPLYPAIWQAISDLRQAVDGGAEAEVIHQRAHAVTAALHQGMGGLRLTAARGGGAAADDHGHDEPAGPEAAFQRIDELLDSAVAEYQAGHADDALELVRSAYFDYFEGLEGGLIEVDAQRVARLEEDFNGTLPRLLESGASMDEVREQVQAMKESLDTAEGQLEESDGDSSEVF
;
A
#
# COMPACT_ATOMS: atom_id res chain seq x y z
N MET A 1 -30.23 83.17 -3.39
CA MET A 1 -31.62 83.51 -3.02
C MET A 1 -32.52 82.35 -3.45
N THR A 2 -33.00 81.59 -2.46
CA THR A 2 -34.34 80.95 -2.39
C THR A 2 -34.71 79.74 -3.29
N ILE A 3 -34.71 78.55 -2.65
CA ILE A 3 -35.77 77.50 -2.53
C ILE A 3 -36.34 76.80 -3.79
N ARG A 4 -36.36 75.44 -3.76
CA ARG A 4 -37.52 74.47 -3.80
C ARG A 4 -37.20 73.19 -4.61
N SER A 5 -37.06 72.01 -3.98
CA SER A 5 -38.02 70.89 -3.81
C SER A 5 -38.57 70.18 -5.07
N GLY A 6 -38.51 68.84 -5.05
CA GLY A 6 -39.34 67.90 -5.85
C GLY A 6 -38.59 66.59 -6.12
N HIS A 7 -38.71 65.55 -5.28
CA HIS A 7 -39.61 64.38 -5.42
C HIS A 7 -39.51 63.60 -6.74
N ALA A 8 -38.88 62.43 -6.68
CA ALA A 8 -39.17 61.21 -7.44
C ALA A 8 -38.58 60.07 -6.59
N GLY A 9 -39.23 58.96 -6.27
CA GLY A 9 -40.23 58.19 -6.99
C GLY A 9 -39.79 56.74 -6.83
N SER A 10 -40.37 56.03 -5.87
CA SER A 10 -40.02 54.66 -5.48
C SER A 10 -40.43 53.65 -6.56
N THR A 11 -39.54 52.72 -6.90
CA THR A 11 -39.88 51.45 -7.55
C THR A 11 -39.10 50.33 -6.86
N PRO A 12 -39.75 49.24 -6.43
CA PRO A 12 -39.06 48.09 -5.84
C PRO A 12 -38.63 47.13 -6.96
N LEU A 13 -37.34 46.81 -7.04
CA LEU A 13 -36.85 45.73 -7.89
C LEU A 13 -36.51 44.52 -7.01
N ALA A 14 -37.33 43.48 -7.20
CA ALA A 14 -37.14 42.06 -6.95
C ALA A 14 -35.83 41.63 -6.27
N ALA A 15 -35.95 41.16 -5.02
CA ALA A 15 -34.96 40.27 -4.41
C ALA A 15 -35.11 38.88 -5.05
N THR A 16 -34.21 38.55 -5.96
CA THR A 16 -34.07 37.19 -6.49
C THR A 16 -33.48 36.31 -5.39
N LEU A 17 -34.30 35.44 -4.82
CA LEU A 17 -33.85 34.29 -4.02
C LEU A 17 -33.02 33.37 -4.92
N LEU A 18 -31.70 33.41 -4.75
CA LEU A 18 -30.84 32.31 -5.18
C LEU A 18 -31.11 31.14 -4.23
N LEU A 19 -31.93 30.19 -4.66
CA LEU A 19 -31.89 28.84 -4.08
C LEU A 19 -30.48 28.31 -4.32
N GLY A 20 -29.71 28.20 -3.24
CA GLY A 20 -28.49 27.41 -3.23
C GLY A 20 -28.87 25.97 -3.55
N ALA A 21 -28.51 25.52 -4.75
CA ALA A 21 -28.48 24.10 -5.04
C ALA A 21 -27.38 23.49 -4.16
N SER A 22 -27.76 22.93 -3.02
CA SER A 22 -26.91 22.00 -2.30
C SER A 22 -26.65 20.82 -3.24
N LEU A 23 -25.46 20.81 -3.84
CA LEU A 23 -24.94 19.63 -4.50
C LEU A 23 -24.76 18.58 -3.39
N LEU A 24 -25.68 17.62 -3.33
CA LEU A 24 -25.41 16.34 -2.70
C LEU A 24 -24.29 15.71 -3.54
N VAL A 25 -23.06 15.77 -3.03
CA VAL A 25 -22.01 14.87 -3.46
C VAL A 25 -22.46 13.49 -3.00
N PRO A 26 -22.71 12.52 -3.91
CA PRO A 26 -22.92 11.17 -3.46
C PRO A 26 -21.61 10.71 -2.81
N ALA A 27 -21.71 10.17 -1.60
CA ALA A 27 -20.63 9.42 -0.97
C ALA A 27 -20.41 8.16 -1.83
N GLY A 28 -19.69 8.31 -2.94
CA GLY A 28 -18.88 7.21 -3.43
C GLY A 28 -17.84 7.00 -2.36
N ALA A 29 -17.84 5.80 -1.78
CA ALA A 29 -16.69 5.31 -1.04
C ALA A 29 -15.44 5.67 -1.86
N LEU A 30 -14.48 6.33 -1.22
CA LEU A 30 -13.14 6.43 -1.77
C LEU A 30 -12.62 4.99 -1.73
N ALA A 31 -12.91 4.23 -2.78
CA ALA A 31 -12.23 2.97 -3.01
C ALA A 31 -10.80 3.37 -3.36
N HIS A 32 -9.96 3.37 -2.33
CA HIS A 32 -8.51 3.27 -2.45
C HIS A 32 -8.19 2.00 -3.27
N GLY A 33 -6.93 1.74 -3.61
CA GLY A 33 -6.54 0.60 -4.45
C GLY A 33 -6.94 -0.81 -3.94
N GLU A 34 -7.76 -0.90 -2.89
CA GLU A 34 -8.34 -2.08 -2.26
C GLU A 34 -8.94 -3.09 -3.23
N ALA A 35 -8.84 -4.36 -2.86
CA ALA A 35 -9.45 -5.46 -3.59
C ALA A 35 -10.98 -5.29 -3.65
N GLY A 36 -11.52 -5.17 -4.87
CA GLY A 36 -12.95 -5.07 -5.12
C GLY A 36 -13.37 -5.72 -6.44
N GLU A 37 -14.52 -5.29 -7.00
CA GLU A 37 -15.07 -5.81 -8.27
C GLU A 37 -14.02 -5.84 -9.39
N HIS A 38 -13.10 -4.87 -9.41
CA HIS A 38 -12.06 -4.86 -10.43
C HIS A 38 -11.10 -6.04 -10.33
N VAL A 39 -10.82 -6.58 -9.14
CA VAL A 39 -9.96 -7.76 -8.96
C VAL A 39 -10.72 -9.04 -9.33
N GLU A 40 -12.00 -9.14 -8.97
CA GLU A 40 -12.86 -10.27 -9.36
C GLU A 40 -12.99 -10.36 -10.89
N GLU A 41 -13.09 -9.21 -11.56
CA GLU A 41 -13.18 -9.08 -13.00
C GLU A 41 -11.86 -8.61 -13.64
N PHE A 42 -10.70 -8.91 -13.05
CA PHE A 42 -9.40 -8.32 -13.44
C PHE A 42 -9.08 -8.40 -14.94
N GLN A 43 -9.53 -9.47 -15.62
CA GLN A 43 -9.37 -9.62 -17.07
C GLN A 43 -10.00 -8.49 -17.88
N GLU A 44 -11.04 -7.85 -17.37
CA GLU A 44 -11.76 -6.74 -18.01
C GLU A 44 -11.06 -5.39 -17.77
N HIS A 45 -10.15 -5.33 -16.79
CA HIS A 45 -9.48 -4.10 -16.35
C HIS A 45 -8.00 -4.01 -16.74
N LEU A 46 -7.50 -4.91 -17.60
CA LEU A 46 -6.09 -4.95 -17.98
C LEU A 46 -5.55 -3.65 -18.62
N ASP A 47 -6.40 -2.88 -19.31
CA ASP A 47 -6.01 -1.59 -19.90
C ASP A 47 -5.89 -0.48 -18.86
N ASP A 48 -6.73 -0.52 -17.82
CA ASP A 48 -6.69 0.41 -16.68
C ASP A 48 -5.41 0.15 -15.88
N TYR A 49 -5.13 -1.11 -15.53
CA TYR A 49 -3.88 -1.50 -14.86
C TYR A 49 -2.63 -1.12 -15.66
N ALA A 50 -2.68 -1.28 -16.97
CA ALA A 50 -1.58 -0.85 -17.83
C ALA A 50 -1.42 0.68 -17.87
N ALA A 51 -2.48 1.46 -17.60
CA ALA A 51 -2.39 2.90 -17.43
C ALA A 51 -1.81 3.27 -16.06
N ASP A 52 -2.22 2.59 -14.99
CA ASP A 52 -1.66 2.75 -13.64
C ASP A 52 -0.15 2.51 -13.65
N VAL A 53 0.32 1.42 -14.26
CA VAL A 53 1.76 1.12 -14.39
C VAL A 53 2.52 2.20 -15.16
N ARG A 54 1.89 2.85 -16.17
CA ARG A 54 2.51 3.97 -16.89
C ARG A 54 2.63 5.20 -15.98
N THR A 55 1.58 5.52 -15.23
CA THR A 55 1.59 6.63 -14.26
C THR A 55 2.70 6.43 -13.22
N LEU A 56 2.80 5.23 -12.65
CA LEU A 56 3.85 4.88 -11.68
C LEU A 56 5.26 4.97 -12.29
N ALA A 57 5.44 4.50 -13.53
CA ALA A 57 6.72 4.63 -14.24
C ALA A 57 7.11 6.10 -14.46
N ASP A 58 6.15 6.95 -14.85
CA ASP A 58 6.39 8.39 -15.01
C ASP A 58 6.75 9.04 -13.66
N SER A 59 6.14 8.60 -12.56
CA SER A 59 6.47 9.07 -11.19
C SER A 59 7.89 8.68 -10.76
N LEU A 60 8.34 7.48 -11.11
CA LEU A 60 9.71 6.99 -10.87
C LEU A 60 10.75 7.75 -11.70
N ASP A 61 10.46 8.02 -12.97
CA ASP A 61 11.31 8.85 -13.84
C ASP A 61 11.42 10.30 -13.32
N ALA A 62 10.33 10.84 -12.77
CA ALA A 62 10.33 12.14 -12.10
C ALA A 62 11.18 12.10 -10.82
N LEU A 63 10.97 11.09 -9.96
CA LEU A 63 11.76 10.90 -8.73
C LEU A 63 13.26 10.88 -9.03
N ALA A 64 13.71 10.08 -9.98
CA ALA A 64 15.14 9.99 -10.33
C ALA A 64 15.71 11.31 -10.86
N ARG A 65 14.91 12.05 -11.65
CA ARG A 65 15.29 13.37 -12.18
C ARG A 65 15.39 14.42 -11.07
N ASP A 66 14.40 14.47 -10.19
CA ASP A 66 14.32 15.43 -9.09
C ASP A 66 15.44 15.15 -8.07
N TYR A 67 15.74 13.87 -7.81
CA TYR A 67 16.88 13.47 -6.98
C TYR A 67 18.21 13.98 -7.57
N ALA A 68 18.41 13.82 -8.88
CA ALA A 68 19.61 14.33 -9.57
C ALA A 68 19.74 15.86 -9.53
N ALA A 69 18.62 16.58 -9.39
CA ALA A 69 18.58 18.03 -9.20
C ALA A 69 18.80 18.46 -7.72
N GLY A 70 18.83 17.51 -6.79
CA GLY A 70 18.84 17.78 -5.34
C GLY A 70 17.49 18.24 -4.80
N GLU A 71 16.40 17.90 -5.48
CA GLU A 71 15.02 18.31 -5.18
C GLU A 71 14.17 17.17 -4.59
N ALA A 72 14.72 15.94 -4.49
CA ALA A 72 14.04 14.79 -3.90
C ALA A 72 14.96 14.01 -2.96
N GLY A 73 14.38 13.48 -1.88
CA GLY A 73 14.99 12.58 -0.92
C GLY A 73 14.06 11.41 -0.55
N PRO A 74 14.23 10.84 0.65
CA PRO A 74 13.45 9.69 1.13
C PRO A 74 11.94 9.93 1.09
N GLU A 75 11.49 11.16 1.33
CA GLU A 75 10.07 11.54 1.28
C GLU A 75 9.45 11.37 -0.10
N ARG A 76 10.24 11.46 -1.18
CA ARG A 76 9.74 11.23 -2.54
C ARG A 76 9.55 9.75 -2.84
N VAL A 77 10.37 8.89 -2.24
CA VAL A 77 10.18 7.43 -2.31
C VAL A 77 8.91 7.03 -1.55
N GLN A 78 8.67 7.62 -0.37
CA GLN A 78 7.41 7.39 0.35
C GLN A 78 6.20 7.84 -0.47
N ALA A 79 6.24 9.04 -1.06
CA ALA A 79 5.15 9.52 -1.91
C ALA A 79 4.89 8.62 -3.14
N PHE A 80 5.91 7.92 -3.63
CA PHE A 80 5.73 6.90 -4.68
C PHE A 80 5.04 5.64 -4.15
N VAL A 81 5.39 5.18 -2.95
CA VAL A 81 4.73 4.04 -2.31
C VAL A 81 3.26 4.34 -2.06
N ASP A 82 2.95 5.51 -1.53
CA ASP A 82 1.56 5.96 -1.35
C ASP A 82 0.80 5.96 -2.69
N GLU A 83 1.43 6.46 -3.77
CA GLU A 83 0.84 6.43 -5.11
C GLU A 83 0.65 5.00 -5.65
N TRP A 84 1.56 4.09 -5.34
CA TRP A 84 1.48 2.70 -5.75
C TRP A 84 0.37 1.94 -5.02
N GLU A 85 0.23 2.10 -3.71
CA GLU A 85 -0.84 1.50 -2.89
C GLU A 85 -2.24 2.02 -3.31
N GLU A 86 -2.34 3.26 -3.77
CA GLU A 86 -3.61 3.89 -4.16
C GLU A 86 -4.17 3.41 -5.52
N VAL A 87 -3.32 2.91 -6.43
CA VAL A 87 -3.80 2.51 -7.76
C VAL A 87 -4.37 1.09 -7.79
N ARG A 88 -5.41 0.86 -8.58
CA ARG A 88 -6.08 -0.46 -8.70
C ARG A 88 -5.17 -1.58 -9.19
N TYR A 89 -4.09 -1.24 -9.89
CA TYR A 89 -3.05 -2.21 -10.26
C TYR A 89 -2.45 -2.93 -9.03
N HIS A 90 -2.31 -2.25 -7.88
CA HIS A 90 -1.73 -2.81 -6.67
C HIS A 90 -2.48 -4.05 -6.17
N ALA A 91 -3.77 -3.92 -5.82
CA ALA A 91 -4.54 -5.09 -5.39
C ALA A 91 -4.66 -6.16 -6.49
N ALA A 92 -4.69 -5.77 -7.77
CA ALA A 92 -4.70 -6.75 -8.85
C ALA A 92 -3.43 -7.62 -8.86
N VAL A 93 -2.24 -7.01 -8.78
CA VAL A 93 -0.98 -7.77 -8.79
C VAL A 93 -0.82 -8.61 -7.53
N GLU A 94 -1.25 -8.10 -6.38
CA GLU A 94 -1.22 -8.80 -5.10
C GLU A 94 -2.10 -10.06 -5.13
N LYS A 95 -3.35 -9.95 -5.60
CA LYS A 95 -4.35 -11.03 -5.53
C LYS A 95 -4.30 -12.02 -6.69
N VAL A 96 -3.88 -11.59 -7.88
CA VAL A 96 -3.94 -12.40 -9.10
C VAL A 96 -2.56 -12.84 -9.58
N ALA A 97 -1.53 -12.06 -9.25
CA ALA A 97 -0.15 -12.33 -9.62
C ALA A 97 0.76 -12.40 -8.38
N THR A 98 0.23 -12.94 -7.28
CA THR A 98 0.86 -13.04 -5.95
C THR A 98 2.34 -13.45 -5.98
N PRO A 99 2.80 -14.43 -6.79
CA PRO A 99 4.22 -14.78 -6.85
C PRO A 99 5.16 -13.66 -7.34
N LEU A 100 4.61 -12.60 -7.94
CA LEU A 100 5.35 -11.44 -8.45
C LEU A 100 5.26 -10.22 -7.52
N TYR A 101 4.37 -10.23 -6.52
CA TYR A 101 4.19 -9.12 -5.59
C TYR A 101 5.45 -8.83 -4.75
N PRO A 102 6.14 -9.83 -4.14
CA PRO A 102 7.36 -9.59 -3.39
C PRO A 102 8.48 -8.90 -4.20
N ALA A 103 8.57 -9.20 -5.51
CA ALA A 103 9.59 -8.62 -6.38
C ALA A 103 9.41 -7.09 -6.57
N ILE A 104 8.19 -6.58 -6.44
CA ILE A 104 7.89 -5.14 -6.52
C ILE A 104 8.38 -4.45 -5.25
N TRP A 105 7.95 -4.94 -4.08
CA TRP A 105 8.40 -4.45 -2.77
C TRP A 105 9.92 -4.47 -2.64
N GLN A 106 10.53 -5.57 -3.06
CA GLN A 106 11.98 -5.76 -3.10
C GLN A 106 12.69 -4.67 -3.94
N ALA A 107 12.15 -4.32 -5.11
CA ALA A 107 12.70 -3.24 -5.94
C ALA A 107 12.50 -1.85 -5.32
N ILE A 108 11.35 -1.62 -4.66
CA ILE A 108 11.04 -0.37 -3.95
C ILE A 108 12.02 -0.18 -2.79
N SER A 109 12.25 -1.22 -1.99
CA SER A 109 13.19 -1.20 -0.88
C SER A 109 14.62 -0.92 -1.35
N ASP A 110 15.04 -1.50 -2.49
CA ASP A 110 16.34 -1.20 -3.09
C ASP A 110 16.49 0.27 -3.48
N LEU A 111 15.42 0.87 -4.01
CA LEU A 111 15.39 2.29 -4.35
C LEU A 111 15.47 3.15 -3.08
N ARG A 112 14.68 2.83 -2.06
CA ARG A 112 14.67 3.50 -0.75
C ARG A 112 16.05 3.51 -0.11
N GLN A 113 16.67 2.33 0.03
CA GLN A 113 18.02 2.19 0.60
C GLN A 113 19.07 2.98 -0.18
N ALA A 114 18.97 3.03 -1.52
CA ALA A 114 19.89 3.81 -2.34
C ALA A 114 19.72 5.32 -2.12
N VAL A 115 18.46 5.79 -2.02
CA VAL A 115 18.14 7.21 -1.72
C VAL A 115 18.63 7.58 -0.33
N ASP A 116 18.32 6.78 0.70
CA ASP A 116 18.71 6.99 2.10
C ASP A 116 20.24 6.98 2.26
N GLY A 117 20.91 6.10 1.53
CA GLY A 117 22.38 6.00 1.52
C GLY A 117 23.08 7.12 0.76
N GLY A 118 22.33 8.04 0.13
CA GLY A 118 22.92 9.12 -0.66
C GLY A 118 23.68 8.61 -1.90
N ALA A 119 23.17 7.55 -2.55
CA ALA A 119 23.83 6.97 -3.71
C ALA A 119 23.89 7.95 -4.89
N GLU A 120 24.82 7.69 -5.82
CA GLU A 120 24.97 8.51 -7.03
C GLU A 120 23.68 8.55 -7.86
N ALA A 121 23.38 9.68 -8.51
CA ALA A 121 22.14 9.86 -9.28
C ALA A 121 21.91 8.78 -10.35
N GLU A 122 22.98 8.28 -10.96
CA GLU A 122 22.92 7.17 -11.93
C GLU A 122 22.44 5.86 -11.27
N VAL A 123 22.84 5.60 -10.03
CA VAL A 123 22.36 4.44 -9.26
C VAL A 123 20.87 4.60 -8.96
N ILE A 124 20.42 5.79 -8.54
CA ILE A 124 18.99 6.05 -8.30
C ILE A 124 18.17 5.84 -9.57
N HIS A 125 18.64 6.34 -10.70
CA HIS A 125 17.99 6.10 -12.00
C HIS A 125 17.90 4.59 -12.30
N GLN A 126 18.98 3.83 -12.12
CA GLN A 126 18.95 2.37 -12.32
C GLN A 126 17.96 1.66 -11.39
N ARG A 127 17.86 2.08 -10.12
CA ARG A 127 16.89 1.50 -9.16
C ARG A 127 15.44 1.86 -9.50
N ALA A 128 15.18 3.10 -9.92
CA ALA A 128 13.85 3.51 -10.41
C ALA A 128 13.42 2.70 -11.64
N HIS A 129 14.34 2.43 -12.58
CA HIS A 129 14.10 1.53 -13.72
C HIS A 129 13.85 0.08 -13.29
N ALA A 130 14.50 -0.39 -12.22
CA ALA A 130 14.25 -1.73 -11.67
C ALA A 130 12.84 -1.86 -11.08
N VAL A 131 12.35 -0.84 -10.36
CA VAL A 131 10.95 -0.79 -9.89
C VAL A 131 9.99 -0.82 -11.09
N THR A 132 10.23 0.01 -12.10
CA THR A 132 9.43 0.03 -13.34
C THR A 132 9.41 -1.34 -14.03
N ALA A 133 10.54 -2.06 -14.04
CA ALA A 133 10.61 -3.40 -14.61
C ALA A 133 9.78 -4.42 -13.80
N ALA A 134 9.81 -4.35 -12.47
CA ALA A 134 9.02 -5.22 -11.59
C ALA A 134 7.51 -4.96 -11.78
N LEU A 135 7.08 -3.71 -11.86
CA LEU A 135 5.68 -3.34 -12.18
C LEU A 135 5.25 -3.92 -13.54
N HIS A 136 6.10 -3.85 -14.56
CA HIS A 136 5.81 -4.47 -15.85
C HIS A 136 5.74 -6.00 -15.79
N GLN A 137 6.55 -6.64 -14.95
CA GLN A 137 6.50 -8.09 -14.74
C GLN A 137 5.17 -8.50 -14.10
N GLY A 138 4.73 -7.80 -13.05
CA GLY A 138 3.42 -8.03 -12.43
C GLY A 138 2.27 -7.86 -13.43
N MET A 139 2.28 -6.80 -14.24
CA MET A 139 1.33 -6.62 -15.36
C MET A 139 1.39 -7.76 -16.38
N GLY A 140 2.59 -8.29 -16.66
CA GLY A 140 2.78 -9.48 -17.48
C GLY A 140 2.14 -10.73 -16.86
N GLY A 141 2.25 -10.89 -15.55
CA GLY A 141 1.57 -11.91 -14.75
C GLY A 141 0.06 -11.83 -14.91
N LEU A 142 -0.54 -10.65 -14.72
CA LEU A 142 -1.97 -10.42 -14.91
C LEU A 142 -2.44 -10.84 -16.31
N ARG A 143 -1.75 -10.39 -17.36
CA ARG A 143 -2.11 -10.75 -18.74
C ARG A 143 -1.99 -12.25 -18.99
N LEU A 144 -0.98 -12.88 -18.42
CA LEU A 144 -0.76 -14.31 -18.56
C LEU A 144 -1.85 -15.13 -17.84
N THR A 145 -2.26 -14.70 -16.64
CA THR A 145 -3.37 -15.32 -15.89
C THR A 145 -4.70 -15.15 -16.64
N ALA A 146 -4.98 -13.95 -17.16
CA ALA A 146 -6.16 -13.71 -17.99
C ALA A 146 -6.18 -14.60 -19.25
N ALA A 147 -5.04 -14.71 -19.95
CA ALA A 147 -4.91 -15.54 -21.15
C ALA A 147 -5.11 -17.04 -20.90
N ARG A 148 -4.91 -17.52 -19.66
CA ARG A 148 -5.16 -18.91 -19.26
C ARG A 148 -6.61 -19.19 -18.86
N GLY A 149 -7.50 -18.20 -19.00
CA GLY A 149 -8.93 -18.33 -18.72
C GLY A 149 -9.33 -17.89 -17.31
N GLY A 150 -8.53 -17.01 -16.68
CA GLY A 150 -8.79 -16.53 -15.32
C GLY A 150 -8.65 -17.68 -14.32
N GLY A 151 -7.40 -17.98 -13.93
CA GLY A 151 -7.21 -18.68 -12.66
C GLY A 151 -7.78 -17.77 -11.58
N ALA A 152 -8.56 -18.34 -10.65
CA ALA A 152 -9.06 -17.61 -9.49
C ALA A 152 -7.92 -16.76 -8.91
N ALA A 153 -8.24 -15.53 -8.46
CA ALA A 153 -7.40 -14.85 -7.47
C ALA A 153 -6.95 -15.92 -6.48
N ALA A 154 -5.64 -15.98 -6.18
CA ALA A 154 -5.04 -17.08 -5.44
C ALA A 154 -6.00 -17.48 -4.31
N ASP A 155 -6.43 -18.76 -4.29
CA ASP A 155 -7.45 -19.25 -3.37
C ASP A 155 -7.21 -18.56 -2.03
N ASP A 156 -8.23 -17.85 -1.53
CA ASP A 156 -8.32 -17.39 -0.14
C ASP A 156 -7.68 -18.48 0.70
N HIS A 157 -6.47 -18.23 1.21
CA HIS A 157 -5.64 -19.27 1.80
C HIS A 157 -6.45 -19.73 3.00
N GLY A 158 -7.13 -20.87 2.83
CA GLY A 158 -8.32 -21.29 3.59
C GLY A 158 -8.01 -21.67 5.03
N HIS A 159 -7.45 -20.71 5.74
CA HIS A 159 -7.24 -20.64 7.15
C HIS A 159 -8.51 -20.02 7.72
N ASP A 160 -9.01 -20.59 8.82
CA ASP A 160 -10.17 -20.03 9.51
C ASP A 160 -9.87 -18.55 9.78
N GLU A 161 -10.75 -17.68 9.29
CA GLU A 161 -10.70 -16.24 9.53
C GLU A 161 -10.47 -16.03 11.05
N PRO A 162 -9.41 -15.31 11.46
CA PRO A 162 -9.06 -15.19 12.86
C PRO A 162 -10.27 -14.66 13.65
N ALA A 163 -10.41 -15.09 14.91
CA ALA A 163 -11.54 -14.75 15.76
C ALA A 163 -11.53 -13.27 16.24
N GLY A 164 -10.99 -12.37 15.43
CA GLY A 164 -10.74 -10.96 15.71
C GLY A 164 -9.26 -10.56 15.56
N PRO A 165 -8.95 -9.26 15.66
CA PRO A 165 -7.59 -8.72 15.49
C PRO A 165 -6.54 -9.34 16.42
N GLU A 166 -6.86 -9.52 17.71
CA GLU A 166 -5.96 -10.15 18.71
C GLU A 166 -5.50 -11.55 18.25
N ALA A 167 -6.42 -12.36 17.71
CA ALA A 167 -6.08 -13.70 17.22
C ALA A 167 -5.20 -13.65 15.96
N ALA A 168 -5.36 -12.63 15.11
CA ALA A 168 -4.52 -12.43 13.94
C ALA A 168 -3.10 -12.02 14.34
N PHE A 169 -2.94 -11.04 15.24
CA PHE A 169 -1.64 -10.63 15.78
C PHE A 169 -0.89 -11.80 16.44
N GLN A 170 -1.57 -12.55 17.29
CA GLN A 170 -1.00 -13.76 17.89
C GLN A 170 -0.51 -14.74 16.83
N ARG A 171 -1.29 -14.93 15.76
CA ARG A 171 -0.96 -15.91 14.73
C ARG A 171 0.22 -15.47 13.86
N ILE A 172 0.32 -14.17 13.57
CA ILE A 172 1.49 -13.57 12.91
C ILE A 172 2.74 -13.80 13.75
N ASP A 173 2.68 -13.57 15.07
CA ASP A 173 3.80 -13.77 15.98
C ASP A 173 4.33 -15.21 15.94
N GLU A 174 3.42 -16.19 16.02
CA GLU A 174 3.74 -17.62 15.95
C GLU A 174 4.39 -18.01 14.61
N LEU A 175 3.92 -17.44 13.50
CA LEU A 175 4.46 -17.71 12.17
C LEU A 175 5.85 -17.11 12.00
N LEU A 176 6.10 -15.91 12.51
CA LEU A 176 7.43 -15.29 12.50
C LEU A 176 8.43 -16.08 13.35
N ASP A 177 8.03 -16.54 14.54
CA ASP A 177 8.86 -17.43 15.38
C ASP A 177 9.16 -18.76 14.67
N SER A 178 8.17 -19.32 13.96
CA SER A 178 8.32 -20.53 13.17
C SER A 178 9.26 -20.32 11.98
N ALA A 179 9.17 -19.18 11.29
CA ALA A 179 10.06 -18.83 10.17
C ALA A 179 11.52 -18.76 10.63
N VAL A 180 11.79 -18.16 11.80
CA VAL A 180 13.14 -18.15 12.39
C VAL A 180 13.62 -19.58 12.68
N ALA A 181 12.74 -20.46 13.19
CA ALA A 181 13.09 -21.85 13.48
C ALA A 181 13.42 -22.66 12.22
N GLU A 182 12.62 -22.53 11.16
CA GLU A 182 12.86 -23.20 9.88
C GLU A 182 14.13 -22.69 9.20
N TYR A 183 14.36 -21.37 9.23
CA TYR A 183 15.60 -20.79 8.71
C TYR A 183 16.82 -21.30 9.46
N GLN A 184 16.74 -21.41 10.80
CA GLN A 184 17.80 -21.98 11.63
C GLN A 184 18.06 -23.47 11.31
N ALA A 185 17.03 -24.22 10.90
CA ALA A 185 17.15 -25.60 10.45
C ALA A 185 17.75 -25.73 9.04
N GLY A 186 17.92 -24.62 8.32
CA GLY A 186 18.41 -24.58 6.95
C GLY A 186 17.31 -24.71 5.89
N HIS A 187 16.05 -24.55 6.28
CA HIS A 187 14.89 -24.61 5.39
C HIS A 187 14.43 -23.18 5.03
N ALA A 188 15.21 -22.49 4.21
CA ALA A 188 14.93 -21.10 3.84
C ALA A 188 13.62 -20.96 3.03
N ASP A 189 13.30 -21.93 2.16
CA ASP A 189 12.06 -21.92 1.39
C ASP A 189 10.84 -22.04 2.31
N ASP A 190 10.87 -22.96 3.29
CA ASP A 190 9.79 -23.14 4.27
C ASP A 190 9.63 -21.89 5.17
N ALA A 191 10.75 -21.26 5.56
CA ALA A 191 10.71 -19.99 6.28
C ALA A 191 10.05 -18.86 5.47
N LEU A 192 10.35 -18.80 4.16
CA LEU A 192 9.75 -17.82 3.26
C LEU A 192 8.25 -18.05 3.07
N GLU A 193 7.81 -19.31 3.00
CA GLU A 193 6.39 -19.66 2.96
C GLU A 193 5.67 -19.20 4.24
N LEU A 194 6.26 -19.41 5.42
CA LEU A 194 5.70 -18.94 6.69
C LEU A 194 5.57 -17.42 6.77
N VAL A 195 6.57 -16.67 6.29
CA VAL A 195 6.50 -15.20 6.22
C VAL A 195 5.40 -14.73 5.27
N ARG A 196 5.23 -15.40 4.12
CA ARG A 196 4.15 -15.09 3.17
C ARG A 196 2.78 -15.39 3.77
N SER A 197 2.61 -16.51 4.48
CA SER A 197 1.37 -16.82 5.20
C SER A 197 1.07 -15.80 6.29
N ALA A 198 2.09 -15.33 7.03
CA ALA A 198 1.89 -14.29 8.03
C ALA A 198 1.33 -13.00 7.40
N TYR A 199 1.78 -12.65 6.19
CA TYR A 199 1.28 -11.51 5.45
C TYR A 199 -0.14 -11.75 4.89
N PHE A 200 -0.29 -12.68 3.95
CA PHE A 200 -1.53 -12.86 3.18
C PHE A 200 -2.68 -13.43 4.00
N ASP A 201 -2.41 -14.29 4.98
CA ASP A 201 -3.47 -14.99 5.71
C ASP A 201 -3.95 -14.20 6.93
N TYR A 202 -3.16 -13.23 7.41
CA TYR A 202 -3.41 -12.55 8.68
C TYR A 202 -3.17 -11.04 8.65
N PHE A 203 -1.98 -10.58 8.22
CA PHE A 203 -1.66 -9.15 8.29
C PHE A 203 -2.54 -8.30 7.38
N GLU A 204 -2.81 -8.77 6.16
CA GLU A 204 -3.63 -8.04 5.19
C GLU A 204 -5.03 -7.70 5.76
N GLY A 205 -5.65 -8.63 6.49
CA GLY A 205 -6.95 -8.42 7.13
C GLY A 205 -6.94 -7.37 8.24
N LEU A 206 -5.76 -6.97 8.74
CA LEU A 206 -5.59 -5.93 9.76
C LEU A 206 -5.35 -4.54 9.14
N GLU A 207 -4.88 -4.48 7.89
CA GLU A 207 -4.39 -3.23 7.27
C GLU A 207 -5.46 -2.14 7.27
N GLY A 208 -6.72 -2.48 6.93
CA GLY A 208 -7.81 -1.50 6.89
C GLY A 208 -8.03 -0.76 8.22
N GLY A 209 -7.97 -1.48 9.35
CA GLY A 209 -8.07 -0.86 10.68
C GLY A 209 -6.79 -0.13 11.07
N LEU A 210 -5.62 -0.68 10.73
CA LEU A 210 -4.33 -0.12 11.10
C LEU A 210 -3.96 1.14 10.33
N ILE A 211 -4.41 1.29 9.07
CA ILE A 211 -4.14 2.47 8.24
C ILE A 211 -4.83 3.71 8.84
N GLU A 212 -6.00 3.57 9.45
CA GLU A 212 -6.70 4.67 10.14
C GLU A 212 -5.90 5.19 11.35
N VAL A 213 -5.03 4.35 11.91
CA VAL A 213 -4.25 4.60 13.12
C VAL A 213 -2.82 5.08 12.82
N ASP A 214 -2.08 4.35 11.98
CA ASP A 214 -0.69 4.64 11.61
C ASP A 214 -0.34 4.04 10.22
N ALA A 215 -0.84 4.68 9.15
CA ALA A 215 -0.57 4.26 7.76
C ALA A 215 0.93 4.09 7.44
N GLN A 216 1.81 4.92 8.02
CA GLN A 216 3.25 4.79 7.78
C GLN A 216 3.84 3.53 8.42
N ARG A 217 3.28 3.06 9.54
CA ARG A 217 3.69 1.79 10.15
C ARG A 217 3.24 0.61 9.32
N VAL A 218 2.02 0.67 8.77
CA VAL A 218 1.50 -0.38 7.88
C VAL A 218 2.42 -0.54 6.66
N ALA A 219 2.69 0.55 5.92
CA ALA A 219 3.58 0.51 4.76
C ALA A 219 5.01 0.01 5.09
N ARG A 220 5.52 0.24 6.31
CA ARG A 220 6.81 -0.32 6.75
C ARG A 220 6.72 -1.82 7.06
N LEU A 221 5.65 -2.26 7.73
CA LEU A 221 5.41 -3.67 7.99
C LEU A 221 5.23 -4.46 6.68
N GLU A 222 4.51 -3.89 5.71
CA GLU A 222 4.37 -4.47 4.37
C GLU A 222 5.72 -4.63 3.66
N GLU A 223 6.58 -3.61 3.70
CA GLU A 223 7.95 -3.71 3.19
C GLU A 223 8.73 -4.82 3.91
N ASP A 224 8.59 -4.92 5.24
CA ASP A 224 9.30 -5.92 6.01
C ASP A 224 8.84 -7.34 5.68
N PHE A 225 7.53 -7.57 5.53
CA PHE A 225 6.94 -8.86 5.14
C PHE A 225 7.29 -9.25 3.70
N ASN A 226 7.24 -8.32 2.75
CA ASN A 226 7.31 -8.64 1.32
C ASN A 226 8.68 -8.35 0.69
N GLY A 227 9.55 -7.60 1.36
CA GLY A 227 10.85 -7.18 0.85
C GLY A 227 11.99 -7.53 1.81
N THR A 228 12.04 -6.88 2.98
CA THR A 228 13.21 -6.93 3.87
C THR A 228 13.50 -8.33 4.38
N LEU A 229 12.53 -8.98 5.05
CA LEU A 229 12.72 -10.31 5.62
C LEU A 229 12.88 -11.40 4.54
N PRO A 230 12.04 -11.48 3.48
CA PRO A 230 12.25 -12.42 2.38
C PRO A 230 13.66 -12.39 1.80
N ARG A 231 14.19 -11.19 1.56
CA ARG A 231 15.54 -11.01 1.03
C ARG A 231 16.62 -11.51 1.98
N LEU A 232 16.49 -11.28 3.29
CA LEU A 232 17.44 -11.82 4.27
C LEU A 232 17.46 -13.35 4.21
N LEU A 233 16.28 -13.98 4.12
CA LEU A 233 16.15 -15.43 4.00
C LEU A 233 16.75 -15.96 2.68
N GLU A 234 16.39 -15.35 1.54
CA GLU A 234 16.85 -15.75 0.21
C GLU A 234 18.36 -15.54 -0.01
N SER A 235 18.91 -14.47 0.58
CA SER A 235 20.34 -14.15 0.46
C SER A 235 21.24 -14.97 1.40
N GLY A 236 20.66 -15.78 2.28
CA GLY A 236 21.42 -16.55 3.26
C GLY A 236 22.07 -15.66 4.33
N ALA A 237 21.38 -14.60 4.76
CA ALA A 237 21.84 -13.70 5.81
C ALA A 237 22.15 -14.44 7.13
N SER A 238 22.92 -13.83 8.02
CA SER A 238 23.25 -14.47 9.30
C SER A 238 22.01 -14.65 10.18
N MET A 239 22.06 -15.64 11.07
CA MET A 239 20.98 -15.86 12.04
C MET A 239 20.73 -14.65 12.96
N ASP A 240 21.75 -13.81 13.18
CA ASP A 240 21.62 -12.62 14.00
C ASP A 240 20.83 -11.54 13.24
N GLU A 241 21.13 -11.31 11.95
CA GLU A 241 20.39 -10.38 11.09
C GLU A 241 18.91 -10.78 10.94
N VAL A 242 18.64 -12.08 10.72
CA VAL A 242 17.25 -12.56 10.59
C VAL A 242 16.47 -12.39 11.89
N ARG A 243 17.10 -12.69 13.05
CA ARG A 243 16.45 -12.50 14.35
C ARG A 243 16.22 -11.04 14.69
N GLU A 244 17.17 -10.17 14.35
CA GLU A 244 17.04 -8.73 14.56
C GLU A 244 15.88 -8.17 13.75
N GLN A 245 15.76 -8.55 12.47
CA GLN A 245 14.64 -8.14 11.62
C GLN A 245 13.30 -8.64 12.16
N VAL A 246 13.19 -9.93 12.51
CA VAL A 246 11.94 -10.49 13.05
C VAL A 246 11.56 -9.83 14.38
N GLN A 247 12.53 -9.56 15.26
CA GLN A 247 12.28 -8.87 16.51
C GLN A 247 11.76 -7.44 16.27
N ALA A 248 12.34 -6.70 15.32
CA ALA A 248 11.87 -5.37 14.96
C ALA A 248 10.43 -5.39 14.40
N MET A 249 10.10 -6.38 13.58
CA MET A 249 8.73 -6.58 13.08
C MET A 249 7.75 -6.85 14.23
N LYS A 250 8.10 -7.77 15.15
CA LYS A 250 7.27 -8.09 16.34
C LYS A 250 7.03 -6.85 17.21
N GLU A 251 8.05 -6.05 17.49
CA GLU A 251 7.90 -4.80 18.26
C GLU A 251 6.99 -3.77 17.55
N SER A 252 7.06 -3.71 16.21
CA SER A 252 6.19 -2.86 15.42
C SER A 252 4.73 -3.36 15.42
N LEU A 253 4.52 -4.67 15.36
CA LEU A 253 3.21 -5.33 15.47
C LEU A 253 2.59 -5.12 16.86
N ASP A 254 3.35 -5.32 17.95
CA ASP A 254 2.90 -5.05 19.32
C ASP A 254 2.44 -3.59 19.49
N THR A 255 3.15 -2.66 18.86
CA THR A 255 2.75 -1.25 18.85
C THR A 255 1.45 -1.05 18.07
N ALA A 256 1.33 -1.66 16.89
CA ALA A 256 0.15 -1.57 16.05
C ALA A 256 -1.10 -2.13 16.75
N GLU A 257 -0.97 -3.29 17.40
CA GLU A 257 -2.04 -3.92 18.20
C GLU A 257 -2.52 -2.98 19.30
N GLY A 258 -1.61 -2.45 20.13
CA GLY A 258 -1.97 -1.54 21.21
C GLY A 258 -2.67 -0.26 20.73
N GLN A 259 -2.26 0.30 19.59
CA GLN A 259 -2.92 1.50 19.04
C GLN A 259 -4.31 1.18 18.47
N LEU A 260 -4.50 -0.01 17.88
CA LEU A 260 -5.79 -0.47 17.39
C LEU A 260 -6.79 -0.69 18.54
N GLU A 261 -6.35 -1.34 19.62
CA GLU A 261 -7.15 -1.53 20.84
C GLU A 261 -7.59 -0.20 21.48
N GLU A 262 -6.70 0.79 21.53
CA GLU A 262 -7.00 2.12 22.05
C GLU A 262 -8.08 2.84 21.22
N SER A 263 -8.02 2.73 19.89
CA SER A 263 -9.00 3.32 18.96
C SER A 263 -10.39 2.68 19.09
N ASP A 264 -10.45 1.36 19.24
CA ASP A 264 -11.70 0.61 19.47
C ASP A 264 -12.32 0.94 20.83
N GLY A 265 -11.47 1.10 21.86
CA GLY A 265 -11.87 1.54 23.19
C GLY A 265 -12.52 2.93 23.20
N ASP A 266 -11.90 3.93 22.57
CA ASP A 266 -12.42 5.31 22.49
C ASP A 266 -13.73 5.36 21.70
N SER A 267 -13.85 4.58 20.61
CA SER A 267 -15.08 4.47 19.82
C SER A 267 -16.25 3.89 20.62
N SER A 268 -15.99 3.03 21.61
CA SER A 268 -17.02 2.43 22.47
C SER A 268 -17.53 3.32 23.61
N GLU A 269 -16.75 4.34 24.04
CA GLU A 269 -17.14 5.27 25.11
C GLU A 269 -18.04 6.41 24.64
N VAL A 270 -18.12 6.66 23.33
CA VAL A 270 -18.86 7.79 22.73
C VAL A 270 -20.33 7.44 22.41
N PHE A 271 -20.73 6.17 22.60
CA PHE A 271 -22.12 5.68 22.43
C PHE A 271 -22.81 5.35 23.76
#